data_AF-A0A934DE15-F1
#
_entry.id   AF-A0A934DE15-F1
#
_cell.length_a   1.000
_cell.length_b   1.000
_cell.length_c   1.000
_cell.angle_alpha   90.00
_cell.angle_beta   90.00
_cell.angle_gamma   90.00
#
_symmetry.space_group_name_H-M   'P 1'
#
loop_
_entity.id
_entity.type
_entity.pdbx_description
1 polymer ?
#
loop_
_entity_poly.entity_id
_entity_poly.type
_entity_poly.pdbx_seq_one_letter_code
_entity_poly.pdbx_strand_id
1 'polypeptide(L)'
;MAFRPAPNLIEGVLDNSVPGRVSGWIDFYREGKDPRHCVLNLDGDFHDDIRGRILHIWNEHPSDAGVDGSLGRIEAGFIDHMNARQKGKVGDITLKHAQGYAYVEWYSERNGRVVMEIPPSQCEVLGPEVDLATLPPRTSHPDIFQSYLRELAVALRKQTKNPNATVLGVGPKGIRTPDEPERN
;
A
#
# COMPACT_ATOMS: atom_id res chain seq x y z
N MET A 1 -6.50 4.26 -8.34
CA MET A 1 -5.28 5.10 -8.36
C MET A 1 -4.56 4.92 -7.04
N ALA A 2 -3.22 4.90 -7.05
CA ALA A 2 -2.42 4.75 -5.85
C ALA A 2 -1.20 5.66 -5.92
N PHE A 3 -0.81 6.27 -4.80
CA PHE A 3 0.49 6.92 -4.67
C PHE A 3 1.58 5.84 -4.64
N ARG A 4 2.61 5.94 -5.50
CA ARG A 4 3.73 4.97 -5.53
C ARG A 4 5.08 5.67 -5.31
N PRO A 5 5.42 6.02 -4.07
CA PRO A 5 6.58 6.86 -3.76
C PRO A 5 7.88 6.07 -3.51
N ALA A 6 7.96 4.79 -3.88
CA ALA A 6 9.15 3.97 -3.63
C ALA A 6 10.46 4.60 -4.18
N PRO A 7 10.49 5.20 -5.40
CA PRO A 7 11.69 5.90 -5.88
C PRO A 7 12.09 7.08 -4.99
N ASN A 8 11.12 7.73 -4.35
CA ASN A 8 11.34 8.88 -3.46
C ASN A 8 11.72 8.47 -2.04
N LEU A 9 11.53 7.22 -1.62
CA LEU A 9 11.87 6.79 -0.26
C LEU A 9 13.33 7.17 0.04
N ILE A 10 13.59 7.82 1.17
CA ILE A 10 14.95 7.95 1.74
C ILE A 10 15.12 6.87 2.79
N GLU A 11 14.28 6.94 3.83
CA GLU A 11 14.31 6.07 5.00
C GLU A 11 12.93 6.09 5.66
N GLY A 12 12.59 5.05 6.39
CA GLY A 12 11.40 5.03 7.22
C GLY A 12 11.39 3.88 8.21
N VAL A 13 10.71 4.11 9.33
CA VAL A 13 10.52 3.13 10.38
C VAL A 13 9.02 3.00 10.64
N LEU A 14 8.50 1.77 10.56
CA LEU A 14 7.13 1.42 10.85
C LEU A 14 7.10 0.41 12.00
N ASP A 15 6.33 0.72 13.04
CA ASP A 15 6.24 -0.04 14.28
C ASP A 15 4.83 -0.63 14.42
N ASN A 16 4.74 -1.97 14.52
CA ASN A 16 3.52 -2.73 14.83
C ASN A 16 3.64 -3.50 16.15
N SER A 17 4.47 -3.06 17.09
CA SER A 17 4.61 -3.65 18.43
C SER A 17 3.33 -3.54 19.27
N VAL A 18 2.45 -2.60 18.95
CA VAL A 18 1.11 -2.48 19.52
C VAL A 18 0.09 -3.13 18.58
N PRO A 19 -0.56 -4.24 18.98
CA PRO A 19 -1.54 -4.90 18.13
C PRO A 19 -2.69 -3.98 17.71
N GLY A 20 -3.10 -4.12 16.46
CA GLY A 20 -4.13 -3.31 15.81
C GLY A 20 -3.66 -1.92 15.37
N ARG A 21 -2.38 -1.59 15.51
CA ARG A 21 -1.85 -0.27 15.17
C ARG A 21 -0.49 -0.35 14.51
N VAL A 22 -0.32 0.43 13.44
CA VAL A 22 0.98 0.74 12.86
C VAL A 22 1.26 2.22 13.04
N SER A 23 2.39 2.56 13.64
CA SER A 23 2.85 3.95 13.75
C SER A 23 4.29 4.09 13.30
N GLY A 24 4.70 5.28 12.87
CA GLY A 24 6.05 5.44 12.36
C GLY A 24 6.25 6.72 11.59
N TRP A 25 7.33 6.77 10.84
CA TRP A 25 7.65 7.87 9.96
C TRP A 25 8.37 7.39 8.71
N ILE A 26 8.27 8.16 7.64
CA ILE A 26 8.97 7.94 6.37
C ILE A 26 9.39 9.32 5.83
N ASP A 27 10.65 9.43 5.44
CA ASP A 27 11.18 10.58 4.71
C ASP A 27 11.22 10.30 3.20
N PHE A 28 10.70 11.24 2.42
CA PHE A 28 10.73 11.18 0.97
C PHE A 28 11.60 12.30 0.38
N TYR A 29 12.45 11.94 -0.57
CA TYR A 29 13.26 12.84 -1.36
C TYR A 29 12.41 13.74 -2.25
N ARG A 30 12.86 14.99 -2.37
CA ARG A 30 12.32 16.02 -3.26
C ARG A 30 13.47 16.79 -3.87
N GLU A 31 13.47 16.93 -5.19
CA GLU A 31 14.57 17.62 -5.86
C GLU A 31 14.57 19.12 -5.49
N GLY A 32 15.73 19.63 -5.06
CA GLY A 32 15.91 21.04 -4.70
C GLY A 32 15.10 21.54 -3.49
N LYS A 33 14.55 20.64 -2.67
CA LYS A 33 13.76 20.96 -1.47
C LYS A 33 14.17 20.08 -0.29
N ASP A 34 13.79 20.48 0.92
CA ASP A 34 13.92 19.62 2.09
C ASP A 34 13.12 18.31 1.89
N PRO A 35 13.53 17.18 2.48
CA PRO A 35 12.74 15.96 2.46
C PRO A 35 11.29 16.16 2.95
N ARG A 36 10.37 15.37 2.42
CA ARG A 36 8.99 15.31 2.88
C ARG A 36 8.89 14.28 3.99
N HIS A 37 8.97 14.77 5.24
CA HIS A 37 8.73 13.95 6.42
C HIS A 37 7.25 13.63 6.60
N CYS A 38 6.92 12.35 6.60
CA CYS A 38 5.56 11.85 6.79
C CYS A 38 5.49 11.01 8.07
N VAL A 39 4.59 11.37 8.98
CA VAL A 39 4.29 10.59 10.19
C VAL A 39 3.05 9.75 9.95
N LEU A 40 3.13 8.47 10.27
CA LEU A 40 2.08 7.48 10.07
C LEU A 40 1.42 7.10 11.41
N ASN A 41 0.10 7.02 11.39
CA ASN A 41 -0.72 6.48 12.47
C ASN A 41 -1.92 5.75 11.86
N LEU A 42 -1.78 4.45 11.71
CA LEU A 42 -2.68 3.60 10.94
C LEU A 42 -3.35 2.55 11.85
N ASP A 43 -4.62 2.28 11.55
CA ASP A 43 -5.42 1.20 12.12
C ASP A 43 -5.13 -0.09 11.36
N GLY A 44 -4.78 -1.16 12.07
CA GLY A 44 -4.44 -2.47 11.48
C GLY A 44 -3.05 -2.98 11.86
N ASP A 45 -2.76 -4.21 11.43
CA ASP A 45 -1.52 -4.94 11.71
C ASP A 45 -0.71 -5.23 10.45
N PHE A 46 0.60 -5.41 10.63
CA PHE A 46 1.42 -6.09 9.63
C PHE A 46 0.93 -7.52 9.41
N HIS A 47 1.43 -8.14 8.34
CA HIS A 47 1.21 -9.55 8.08
C HIS A 47 2.04 -10.43 9.04
N ASP A 48 1.59 -11.67 9.25
CA ASP A 48 2.10 -12.59 10.28
C ASP A 48 3.61 -12.83 10.24
N ASP A 49 4.28 -12.65 9.10
CA ASP A 49 5.71 -12.83 8.96
C ASP A 49 6.54 -11.78 9.73
N ILE A 50 5.96 -10.62 10.00
CA ILE A 50 6.63 -9.51 10.71
C ILE A 50 5.72 -8.83 11.76
N ARG A 51 4.55 -9.38 12.04
CA ARG A 51 3.57 -8.83 12.99
C ARG A 51 4.15 -8.70 14.40
N GLY A 52 3.83 -7.60 15.08
CA GLY A 52 4.36 -7.32 16.41
C GLY A 52 5.77 -6.74 16.42
N ARG A 53 6.38 -6.51 15.24
CA ARG A 53 7.77 -6.07 15.09
C ARG A 53 7.86 -4.70 14.46
N ILE A 54 9.10 -4.22 14.30
CA ILE A 54 9.41 -2.94 13.67
C ILE A 54 10.04 -3.24 12.32
N LEU A 55 9.55 -2.59 11.27
CA LEU A 55 10.09 -2.64 9.92
C LEU A 55 10.88 -1.34 9.66
N HIS A 56 12.15 -1.48 9.36
CA HIS A 56 12.99 -0.39 8.86
C HIS A 56 13.19 -0.56 7.35
N ILE A 57 13.02 0.52 6.60
CA ILE A 57 13.11 0.56 5.13
C ILE A 57 13.96 1.76 4.71
N TRP A 58 14.70 1.63 3.62
CA TRP A 58 15.48 2.72 3.04
C TRP A 58 15.59 2.58 1.52
N ASN A 59 16.14 3.59 0.85
CA ASN A 59 16.57 3.48 -0.53
C ASN A 59 18.01 4.00 -0.64
N GLU A 60 18.89 3.21 -1.26
CA GLU A 60 20.29 3.59 -1.48
C GLU A 60 20.42 4.74 -2.49
N HIS A 61 19.45 4.87 -3.40
CA HIS A 61 19.44 5.84 -4.49
C HIS A 61 18.08 6.53 -4.61
N PRO A 62 17.69 7.36 -3.62
CA PRO A 62 16.46 8.13 -3.70
C PRO A 62 16.46 9.08 -4.89
N SER A 63 15.30 9.26 -5.52
CA SER A 63 15.11 10.15 -6.67
C SER A 63 13.70 10.74 -6.69
N ASP A 64 13.52 11.87 -7.37
CA ASP A 64 12.20 12.50 -7.51
C ASP A 64 11.40 11.93 -8.70
N ALA A 65 11.38 10.59 -8.80
CA ALA A 65 10.82 9.85 -9.93
C ALA A 65 9.53 9.07 -9.57
N GLY A 66 8.83 9.48 -8.51
CA GLY A 66 7.56 8.90 -8.11
C GLY A 66 6.49 8.98 -9.20
N VAL A 67 5.51 8.08 -9.13
CA VAL A 67 4.41 8.00 -10.11
C VAL A 67 3.05 8.12 -9.43
N ASP A 68 2.14 8.86 -10.05
CA ASP A 68 0.71 8.76 -9.74
C ASP A 68 0.09 7.54 -10.43
N GLY A 69 -0.69 6.78 -9.67
CA GLY A 69 -1.36 5.57 -10.12
C GLY A 69 -2.67 5.77 -10.89
N SER A 70 -3.09 7.01 -11.22
CA SER A 70 -3.81 7.21 -12.50
C SER A 70 -2.78 7.38 -13.57
N LEU A 71 -2.91 6.87 -14.77
CA LEU A 71 -1.98 7.20 -15.87
C LEU A 71 -0.53 6.68 -15.74
N GLY A 72 -0.01 6.34 -14.54
CA GLY A 72 1.36 5.82 -14.36
C GLY A 72 2.42 6.79 -14.88
N ARG A 73 2.13 8.09 -14.85
CA ARG A 73 3.03 9.14 -15.31
C ARG A 73 3.97 9.50 -14.16
N ILE A 74 5.26 9.61 -14.48
CA ILE A 74 6.25 10.25 -13.62
C ILE A 74 5.94 11.75 -13.67
N GLU A 75 5.60 12.33 -12.53
CA GLU A 75 5.33 13.75 -12.41
C GLU A 75 6.31 14.36 -11.40
N ALA A 76 7.11 15.32 -11.85
CA ALA A 76 8.01 16.05 -10.97
C ALA A 76 7.20 16.76 -9.87
N GLY A 77 7.66 16.69 -8.62
CA GLY A 77 6.94 17.27 -7.49
C GLY A 77 5.71 16.46 -7.02
N PHE A 78 5.50 15.25 -7.52
CA PHE A 78 4.44 14.34 -7.06
C PHE A 78 4.38 14.21 -5.52
N ILE A 79 5.54 14.13 -4.85
CA ILE A 79 5.64 14.04 -3.38
C ILE A 79 5.14 15.30 -2.67
N ASP A 80 5.11 16.47 -3.32
CA ASP A 80 4.57 17.69 -2.69
C ASP A 80 3.08 17.56 -2.34
N HIS A 81 2.36 16.65 -3.02
CA HIS A 81 0.97 16.33 -2.72
C HIS A 81 0.79 15.28 -1.61
N MET A 82 1.85 14.60 -1.18
CA MET A 82 1.81 13.64 -0.07
C MET A 82 1.52 14.38 1.23
N ASN A 83 0.50 13.99 1.99
CA ASN A 83 0.21 14.61 3.28
C ASN A 83 1.29 14.25 4.31
N ALA A 84 1.78 15.22 5.10
CA ALA A 84 2.79 14.95 6.12
C ALA A 84 2.26 14.10 7.30
N ARG A 85 0.93 13.98 7.47
CA ARG A 85 0.30 13.18 8.52
C ARG A 85 -0.62 12.14 7.87
N GLN A 86 -0.13 10.91 7.84
CA GLN A 86 -0.84 9.77 7.28
C GLN A 86 -1.70 9.13 8.38
N LYS A 87 -3.00 9.43 8.37
CA LYS A 87 -4.01 8.70 9.13
C LYS A 87 -4.80 7.81 8.19
N GLY A 88 -5.20 6.64 8.68
CA GLY A 88 -6.05 5.73 7.94
C GLY A 88 -5.82 4.29 8.35
N LYS A 89 -5.74 3.39 7.39
CA LYS A 89 -5.74 1.94 7.63
C LYS A 89 -4.57 1.25 6.95
N VAL A 90 -4.05 0.23 7.60
CA VAL A 90 -3.04 -0.68 7.04
C VAL A 90 -3.71 -1.50 5.93
N GLY A 91 -3.03 -1.60 4.77
CA GLY A 91 -3.36 -2.55 3.72
C GLY A 91 -2.58 -3.84 3.95
N ASP A 92 -1.74 -4.23 3.00
CA ASP A 92 -0.74 -5.28 3.20
C ASP A 92 0.65 -4.71 3.48
N ILE A 93 1.23 -5.13 4.62
CA ILE A 93 2.63 -4.86 4.97
C ILE A 93 3.29 -6.20 5.29
N THR A 94 4.17 -6.68 4.40
CA THR A 94 4.78 -8.02 4.47
C THR A 94 6.14 -8.06 3.76
N LEU A 95 7.02 -8.97 4.17
CA LEU A 95 8.27 -9.30 3.46
C LEU A 95 8.12 -10.49 2.51
N LYS A 96 7.00 -11.23 2.59
CA LYS A 96 6.78 -12.47 1.83
C LYS A 96 5.85 -12.27 0.63
N HIS A 97 5.95 -11.13 -0.04
CA HIS A 97 5.17 -10.90 -1.25
C HIS A 97 5.61 -11.86 -2.37
N ALA A 98 4.69 -12.29 -3.23
CA ALA A 98 4.93 -13.35 -4.22
C ALA A 98 6.05 -13.01 -5.23
N GLN A 99 6.30 -11.72 -5.44
CA GLN A 99 7.33 -11.18 -6.34
C GLN A 99 8.70 -11.00 -5.66
N GLY A 100 8.85 -11.39 -4.39
CA GLY A 100 10.14 -11.41 -3.70
C GLY A 100 10.64 -10.04 -3.20
N TYR A 101 9.75 -9.06 -3.07
CA TYR A 101 10.02 -7.77 -2.44
C TYR A 101 9.20 -7.62 -1.15
N ALA A 102 9.61 -6.70 -0.29
CA ALA A 102 8.76 -6.21 0.77
C ALA A 102 7.66 -5.34 0.16
N TYR A 103 6.42 -5.62 0.53
CA TYR A 103 5.26 -4.86 0.09
C TYR A 103 4.74 -4.04 1.26
N VAL A 104 4.67 -2.71 1.09
CA VAL A 104 4.19 -1.78 2.11
C VAL A 104 3.03 -0.99 1.52
N GLU A 105 1.83 -1.28 2.00
CA GLU A 105 0.61 -0.63 1.56
C GLU A 105 -0.21 -0.09 2.73
N TRP A 106 -0.73 1.13 2.53
CA TRP A 106 -1.72 1.69 3.43
C TRP A 106 -2.73 2.53 2.66
N TYR A 107 -3.85 2.82 3.31
CA TYR A 107 -4.90 3.68 2.82
C TYR A 107 -4.99 4.90 3.71
N SER A 108 -4.51 6.02 3.17
CA SER A 108 -4.56 7.34 3.77
C SER A 108 -5.93 7.99 3.58
N GLU A 109 -6.46 8.61 4.61
CA GLU A 109 -7.69 9.41 4.53
C GLU A 109 -7.59 10.55 3.51
N ARG A 110 -6.38 11.08 3.26
CA ARG A 110 -6.15 12.23 2.37
C ARG A 110 -5.48 11.88 1.06
N ASN A 111 -4.56 10.93 1.07
CA ASN A 111 -3.84 10.52 -0.14
C ASN A 111 -4.45 9.29 -0.82
N GLY A 112 -5.42 8.63 -0.20
CA GLY A 112 -5.94 7.35 -0.67
C GLY A 112 -4.91 6.23 -0.52
N ARG A 113 -4.91 5.27 -1.44
CA ARG A 113 -4.00 4.11 -1.41
C ARG A 113 -2.57 4.56 -1.68
N VAL A 114 -1.63 4.15 -0.84
CA VAL A 114 -0.20 4.33 -1.04
C VAL A 114 0.47 2.96 -1.05
N VAL A 115 1.39 2.73 -2.00
CA VAL A 115 2.04 1.45 -2.20
C VAL A 115 3.53 1.66 -2.43
N MET A 116 4.36 0.89 -1.73
CA MET A 116 5.78 0.79 -1.97
C MET A 116 6.20 -0.68 -2.10
N GLU A 117 7.03 -0.95 -3.10
CA GLU A 117 7.64 -2.24 -3.38
C GLU A 117 9.13 -2.06 -3.08
N ILE A 118 9.60 -2.62 -1.96
CA ILE A 118 10.95 -2.38 -1.43
C ILE A 118 11.80 -3.64 -1.62
N PRO A 119 12.96 -3.56 -2.28
CA PRO A 119 13.88 -4.68 -2.43
C PRO A 119 14.28 -5.28 -1.07
N PRO A 120 14.52 -6.60 -0.96
CA PRO A 120 14.94 -7.23 0.29
C PRO A 120 16.25 -6.66 0.87
N SER A 121 17.14 -6.13 0.02
CA SER A 121 18.39 -5.48 0.44
C SER A 121 18.18 -4.09 1.05
N GLN A 122 16.96 -3.58 1.02
CA GLN A 122 16.57 -2.22 1.40
C GLN A 122 15.53 -2.20 2.53
N CYS A 123 15.41 -3.32 3.25
CA CYS A 123 14.55 -3.44 4.41
C CYS A 123 15.11 -4.42 5.44
N GLU A 124 14.83 -4.17 6.71
CA GLU A 124 15.16 -5.07 7.81
C GLU A 124 14.07 -5.08 8.87
N VAL A 125 13.93 -6.21 9.57
CA VAL A 125 13.01 -6.32 10.71
C VAL A 125 13.80 -6.20 11.99
N LEU A 126 13.41 -5.24 12.81
CA LEU A 126 14.02 -4.95 14.09
C LEU A 126 13.22 -5.57 15.24
N GLY A 127 13.90 -5.82 16.34
CA GLY A 127 13.33 -6.43 17.55
C GLY A 127 13.29 -7.96 17.52
N PRO A 128 12.96 -8.60 18.65
CA PRO A 128 12.91 -10.06 18.75
C PRO A 128 11.79 -10.66 17.89
N GLU A 129 11.84 -11.97 17.68
CA GLU A 129 10.68 -12.71 17.17
C GLU A 129 9.53 -12.64 18.17
N VAL A 130 8.31 -12.69 17.64
CA VAL A 130 7.07 -12.59 18.42
C VAL A 130 6.31 -13.90 18.27
N ASP A 131 5.89 -14.48 19.40
CA ASP A 131 4.98 -15.61 19.37
C ASP A 131 3.57 -15.14 18.98
N LEU A 132 3.19 -15.42 17.72
CA LEU A 132 1.89 -15.04 17.18
C LEU A 132 0.71 -15.63 17.95
N ALA A 133 0.88 -16.76 18.64
CA ALA A 133 -0.18 -17.38 19.44
C ALA A 133 -0.54 -16.54 20.69
N THR A 134 0.35 -15.63 21.10
CA THR A 134 0.13 -14.71 22.22
C THR A 134 -0.55 -13.41 21.81
N LEU A 135 -0.58 -13.11 20.50
CA LEU A 135 -1.20 -11.89 19.99
C LEU A 135 -2.71 -12.08 19.81
N PRO A 136 -3.52 -11.01 19.93
CA PRO A 136 -4.92 -11.05 19.53
C PRO A 136 -5.05 -11.39 18.02
N PRO A 137 -6.24 -11.72 17.51
CA PRO A 137 -6.46 -11.88 16.08
C PRO A 137 -5.93 -10.68 15.28
N ARG A 138 -5.36 -10.93 14.10
CA ARG A 138 -4.80 -9.88 13.24
C ARG A 138 -5.90 -8.91 12.81
N THR A 139 -5.69 -7.62 13.07
CA THR A 139 -6.57 -6.56 12.53
C THR A 139 -6.20 -6.33 11.07
N SER A 140 -7.08 -6.72 10.16
CA SER A 140 -6.93 -6.52 8.71
C SER A 140 -8.20 -5.89 8.14
N HIS A 141 -8.07 -5.24 6.98
CA HIS A 141 -9.17 -4.49 6.35
C HIS A 141 -9.43 -4.92 4.89
N PRO A 142 -9.89 -6.16 4.67
CA PRO A 142 -10.14 -6.68 3.31
C PRO A 142 -11.25 -5.92 2.56
N ASP A 143 -12.13 -5.23 3.27
CA ASP A 143 -13.20 -4.38 2.76
C ASP A 143 -12.67 -3.14 2.02
N ILE A 144 -11.49 -2.63 2.38
CA ILE A 144 -10.92 -1.45 1.73
C ILE A 144 -10.51 -1.78 0.30
N PHE A 145 -9.91 -2.94 0.06
CA PHE A 145 -9.56 -3.37 -1.28
C PHE A 145 -10.82 -3.47 -2.16
N GLN A 146 -11.92 -4.01 -1.61
CA GLN A 146 -13.20 -4.05 -2.32
C GLN A 146 -13.75 -2.66 -2.62
N SER A 147 -13.66 -1.73 -1.68
CA SER A 147 -14.09 -0.34 -1.85
C SER A 147 -13.26 0.36 -2.95
N TYR A 148 -11.94 0.14 -2.94
CA TYR A 148 -11.03 0.60 -3.98
C TYR A 148 -11.39 0.05 -5.37
N LEU A 149 -11.66 -1.26 -5.48
CA LEU A 149 -12.09 -1.86 -6.75
C LEU A 149 -13.40 -1.25 -7.26
N ARG A 150 -14.35 -0.94 -6.37
CA ARG A 150 -15.59 -0.26 -6.75
C ARG A 150 -15.33 1.15 -7.27
N GLU A 151 -14.49 1.93 -6.59
CA GLU A 151 -14.15 3.29 -7.03
C GLU A 151 -13.44 3.29 -8.39
N LEU A 152 -12.49 2.37 -8.60
CA LEU A 152 -11.86 2.16 -9.90
C LEU A 152 -12.89 1.85 -10.98
N ALA A 153 -13.84 0.95 -10.71
CA ALA A 153 -14.86 0.60 -11.67
C ALA A 153 -15.73 1.81 -12.05
N VAL A 154 -16.07 2.67 -11.09
CA VAL A 154 -16.81 3.92 -11.33
C VAL A 154 -15.98 4.91 -12.15
N ALA A 155 -14.70 5.08 -11.84
CA ALA A 155 -13.81 5.99 -12.56
C ALA A 155 -13.64 5.55 -14.02
N LEU A 156 -13.40 4.25 -14.26
CA LEU A 156 -13.29 3.68 -15.60
C LEU A 156 -14.57 3.85 -16.41
N ARG A 157 -15.75 3.66 -15.81
CA ARG A 157 -17.06 3.91 -16.47
C ARG A 157 -17.25 5.37 -16.88
N LYS A 158 -16.86 6.31 -16.01
CA LYS A 158 -16.93 7.75 -16.34
C LYS A 158 -16.02 8.10 -17.51
N GLN A 159 -14.86 7.47 -17.60
CA GLN A 159 -13.87 7.74 -18.65
C GLN A 159 -14.26 7.14 -20.01
N THR A 160 -14.94 5.99 -20.04
CA THR A 160 -15.35 5.32 -21.29
C THR A 160 -16.60 5.92 -21.95
N LYS A 161 -17.29 6.88 -21.31
CA LYS A 161 -18.60 7.43 -21.74
C LYS A 161 -19.65 6.35 -22.05
N ASN A 162 -19.46 5.12 -21.60
CA ASN A 162 -20.36 4.01 -21.86
C ASN A 162 -20.97 3.52 -20.54
N PRO A 163 -22.26 3.78 -20.28
CA PRO A 163 -22.93 3.38 -19.05
C PRO A 163 -23.02 1.84 -18.89
N ASN A 164 -22.82 1.08 -19.97
CA ASN A 164 -22.86 -0.39 -19.99
C ASN A 164 -21.47 -1.05 -19.94
N ALA A 165 -20.39 -0.30 -19.66
CA ALA A 165 -19.07 -0.91 -19.50
C ALA A 165 -19.05 -1.82 -18.26
N THR A 166 -19.06 -3.13 -18.51
CA THR A 166 -18.87 -4.17 -17.49
C THR A 166 -17.40 -4.18 -17.07
N VAL A 167 -17.14 -3.78 -15.83
CA VAL A 167 -15.84 -4.00 -15.19
C VAL A 167 -15.92 -5.39 -14.57
N LEU A 168 -15.28 -6.37 -15.22
CA LEU A 168 -15.20 -7.74 -14.70
C LEU A 168 -14.33 -7.73 -13.44
N GLY A 169 -14.96 -7.73 -12.27
CA GLY A 169 -14.30 -7.99 -11.00
C GLY A 169 -13.93 -9.46 -10.92
N VAL A 170 -12.65 -9.76 -10.66
CA VAL A 170 -12.20 -11.13 -10.38
C VAL A 170 -12.58 -11.43 -8.93
N GLY A 171 -13.70 -12.13 -8.74
CA GLY A 171 -14.04 -12.78 -7.47
C GLY A 171 -13.27 -14.11 -7.32
N PRO A 172 -13.25 -14.71 -6.11
CA PRO A 172 -12.51 -15.95 -5.82
C PRO A 172 -13.05 -17.21 -6.54
N LYS A 173 -14.11 -17.08 -7.35
CA LYS A 173 -14.57 -18.12 -8.25
C LYS A 173 -14.19 -17.67 -9.66
N GLY A 174 -13.27 -18.40 -10.28
CA GLY A 174 -12.60 -18.04 -11.53
C GLY A 174 -13.51 -17.64 -12.69
N ILE A 175 -12.86 -17.16 -13.76
CA ILE A 175 -13.47 -16.66 -14.99
C ILE A 175 -14.51 -17.66 -15.52
N ARG A 176 -15.78 -17.25 -15.57
CA ARG A 176 -16.76 -17.88 -16.47
C ARG A 176 -16.63 -17.21 -17.84
N THR A 177 -16.33 -18.01 -18.86
CA THR A 177 -16.46 -17.59 -20.26
C THR A 177 -17.95 -17.53 -20.64
N PRO A 178 -18.35 -16.66 -21.59
CA PRO A 178 -19.77 -16.44 -21.92
C PRO A 178 -20.52 -17.63 -22.53
N ASP A 179 -19.83 -18.74 -22.83
CA ASP A 179 -20.37 -19.85 -23.63
C ASP A 179 -20.64 -21.14 -22.83
N GLU A 180 -20.74 -21.12 -21.50
CA GLU A 180 -21.23 -22.29 -20.76
C GLU A 180 -22.77 -22.29 -20.68
N PRO A 181 -23.47 -23.20 -21.37
CA PRO A 181 -24.92 -23.33 -21.22
C PRO A 181 -25.26 -23.86 -19.82
N GLU A 182 -26.32 -23.30 -19.23
CA GLU A 182 -26.88 -23.72 -17.95
C GLU A 182 -27.18 -25.21 -17.96
N ARG A 183 -26.50 -25.97 -17.09
CA ARG A 183 -26.94 -27.33 -16.75
C ARG A 183 -27.99 -27.22 -15.64
N ASN A 184 -29.22 -27.60 -15.98
CA ASN A 184 -30.26 -27.99 -15.02
C ASN A 184 -29.80 -29.18 -14.16
#